data_AF-A0A352JQK3-F1
#
_entry.id   AF-A0A352JQK3-F1
#
_cell.length_a   1.000
_cell.length_b   1.000
_cell.length_c   1.000
_cell.angle_alpha   90.00
_cell.angle_beta   90.00
_cell.angle_gamma   90.00
#
_symmetry.space_group_name_H-M   'P 1'
#
loop_
_entity.id
_entity.type
_entity.pdbx_description
1 polymer ?
#
loop_
_entity_poly.entity_id
_entity_poly.type
_entity_poly.pdbx_seq_one_letter_code
_entity_poly.pdbx_strand_id
1 'polypeptide(L)'
;MGTINCAPTIKILIIRLKVNLSLNTKLLGYLITLLFFHNAVAYSAIIDKIDKLLADSSLSEASVGIAIYDINTDSVIFDHESDRLLTPASNLKLFTT
;
A
#
# COMPACT_ATOMS: atom_id res chain seq x y z
N MET A 1 18.23 4.22 -10.92
CA MET A 1 18.28 3.28 -9.77
C MET A 1 17.69 3.99 -8.57
N GLY A 2 16.37 3.89 -8.40
CA GLY A 2 15.63 4.58 -7.34
C GLY A 2 15.56 3.71 -6.09
N THR A 3 15.98 4.26 -4.96
CA THR A 3 15.79 3.69 -3.63
C THR A 3 14.44 4.13 -3.09
N ILE A 4 13.49 3.20 -3.01
CA ILE A 4 12.21 3.38 -2.33
C ILE A 4 12.44 3.45 -0.81
N ASN A 5 12.51 4.67 -0.27
CA ASN A 5 12.37 4.92 1.16
C ASN A 5 10.90 4.82 1.53
N CYS A 6 10.41 3.61 1.75
CA CYS A 6 9.13 3.36 2.41
C CYS A 6 9.39 3.34 3.93
N ALA A 7 9.33 4.50 4.56
CA ALA A 7 9.43 4.64 6.01
C ALA A 7 8.14 5.25 6.56
N PRO A 8 7.13 4.44 6.93
CA PRO A 8 6.04 4.96 7.72
C PRO A 8 6.57 5.18 9.14
N THR A 9 6.66 6.45 9.55
CA THR A 9 7.01 6.85 10.91
C THR A 9 5.83 6.52 11.83
N ILE A 10 5.72 5.26 12.22
CA ILE A 10 4.68 4.78 13.14
C ILE A 10 5.15 5.11 14.55
N LYS A 11 4.53 6.14 15.14
CA LYS A 11 4.55 6.38 16.59
C LYS A 11 4.07 5.11 17.28
N ILE A 12 5.01 4.33 17.83
CA ILE A 12 4.71 3.18 18.68
C ILE A 12 4.09 3.72 19.97
N LEU A 13 2.76 3.83 19.98
CA LEU A 13 1.98 3.91 21.21
C LEU A 13 2.21 2.60 21.94
N ILE A 14 3.07 2.62 22.96
CA ILE A 14 3.36 1.48 23.81
C ILE A 14 2.07 1.14 24.57
N ILE A 15 1.22 0.31 23.97
CA ILE A 15 0.10 -0.33 24.65
C ILE A 15 0.72 -1.18 25.75
N ARG A 16 0.54 -0.77 27.01
CA ARG A 16 0.88 -1.56 28.20
C ARG A 16 -0.08 -2.75 28.30
N LEU A 17 0.07 -3.71 27.41
CA LEU A 17 -0.50 -5.03 27.55
C LEU A 17 0.33 -5.75 28.61
N LYS A 18 -0.16 -5.77 29.85
CA LYS A 18 0.41 -6.57 30.94
C LYS A 18 0.06 -8.04 30.69
N VAL A 19 0.66 -8.62 29.65
CA VAL A 19 0.58 -10.04 29.35
C VAL A 19 1.43 -10.76 30.38
N ASN A 20 0.79 -11.22 31.44
CA ASN A 20 1.38 -12.13 32.42
C ASN A 20 1.39 -13.52 31.80
N LEU A 21 2.44 -13.84 31.04
CA LEU A 21 2.58 -15.16 30.44
C LEU A 21 4.05 -15.55 30.42
N SER A 22 4.39 -16.47 31.33
CA SER A 22 5.62 -17.25 31.32
C SER A 22 5.66 -18.06 30.03
N LEU A 23 6.15 -17.46 28.95
CA LEU A 23 6.11 -18.05 27.62
C LEU A 23 7.48 -18.02 26.95
N ASN A 24 7.88 -19.19 26.49
CA ASN A 24 9.13 -19.52 25.82
C ASN A 24 9.45 -18.50 24.71
N THR A 25 10.65 -17.89 24.76
CA THR A 25 11.09 -16.80 23.86
C THR A 25 11.01 -17.16 22.37
N LYS A 26 11.03 -18.45 22.02
CA LYS A 26 10.84 -18.93 20.65
C LYS A 26 9.38 -18.88 20.18
N LEU A 27 8.43 -19.15 21.06
CA LEU A 27 7.00 -19.13 20.74
C LEU A 27 6.50 -17.69 20.53
N LEU A 28 7.03 -16.74 21.31
CA LEU A 28 6.74 -15.32 21.17
C LEU A 28 7.19 -14.78 19.80
N GLY A 29 8.37 -15.19 19.33
CA GLY A 29 8.88 -14.80 18.01
C GLY A 29 7.98 -15.29 16.87
N TYR A 30 7.49 -16.54 16.95
CA TYR A 30 6.59 -17.10 15.95
C TYR A 30 5.24 -16.37 15.88
N LEU A 31 4.69 -16.00 17.03
CA LEU A 31 3.40 -15.31 17.13
C LEU A 31 3.47 -13.89 16.55
N ILE A 32 4.60 -13.20 16.75
CA ILE A 32 4.86 -11.88 16.15
C ILE A 32 4.97 -11.99 14.63
N THR A 33 5.71 -12.98 14.10
CA THR A 33 5.80 -13.18 12.64
C THR A 33 4.46 -13.50 11.99
N LEU A 34 3.57 -14.23 12.67
CA LEU A 34 2.28 -14.65 12.12
C LEU A 34 1.30 -13.47 11.97
N LEU A 35 1.42 -12.44 12.81
CA LEU A 35 0.60 -11.22 12.75
C LEU A 35 1.00 -10.27 11.60
N PHE A 36 2.27 -10.23 11.21
CA PHE A 36 2.73 -9.42 10.07
C PHE A 36 2.27 -9.99 8.72
N PHE A 37 2.09 -11.31 8.59
CA PHE A 37 1.70 -11.95 7.33
C PHE A 37 0.24 -11.72 6.92
N HIS A 38 -0.69 -11.56 7.86
CA HIS A 38 -2.12 -11.47 7.53
C HIS A 38 -2.50 -10.20 6.77
N ASN A 39 -1.86 -9.06 7.06
CA ASN A 39 -2.21 -7.78 6.45
C ASN A 39 -1.71 -7.65 4.99
N ALA A 40 -0.79 -8.51 4.54
CA ALA A 40 -0.22 -8.44 3.20
C ALA A 40 -1.12 -9.08 2.11
N VAL A 41 -2.00 -10.01 2.48
CA VAL A 41 -2.75 -10.85 1.53
C VAL A 41 -3.91 -10.11 0.85
N ALA A 42 -4.50 -9.11 1.51
CA ALA A 42 -5.66 -8.40 0.95
C ALA A 42 -5.26 -7.47 -0.21
N TYR A 43 -4.13 -6.77 -0.10
CA TYR A 43 -3.69 -5.81 -1.12
C TYR A 43 -3.18 -6.50 -2.39
N SER A 44 -2.57 -7.69 -2.27
CA SER A 44 -2.01 -8.40 -3.43
C SER A 44 -3.05 -8.78 -4.50
N ALA A 45 -4.31 -9.00 -4.11
CA ALA A 45 -5.37 -9.36 -5.06
C ALA A 45 -5.84 -8.17 -5.93
N ILE A 46 -5.75 -6.94 -5.41
CA ILE A 46 -6.08 -5.73 -6.17
C ILE A 46 -4.95 -5.40 -7.15
N ILE A 47 -3.71 -5.49 -6.67
CA ILE A 47 -2.50 -5.25 -7.47
C ILE A 47 -2.48 -6.17 -8.70
N ASP A 48 -2.65 -7.48 -8.53
CA ASP A 48 -2.67 -8.44 -9.64
C ASP A 48 -3.76 -8.16 -10.69
N LYS A 49 -4.92 -7.64 -10.26
CA LYS A 49 -5.99 -7.25 -11.19
C LYS A 49 -5.62 -6.00 -11.99
N ILE A 50 -5.02 -5.01 -11.34
CA ILE A 50 -4.61 -3.77 -12.00
C ILE A 50 -3.47 -4.05 -12.97
N ASP A 51 -2.48 -4.84 -12.56
CA ASP A 51 -1.36 -5.24 -13.43
C ASP A 51 -1.86 -5.96 -14.69
N LYS A 52 -2.87 -6.83 -14.57
CA LYS A 52 -3.51 -7.48 -15.72
C LYS A 52 -4.23 -6.49 -16.64
N LEU A 53 -4.85 -5.45 -16.10
CA LEU A 53 -5.50 -4.42 -16.90
C LEU A 53 -4.46 -3.53 -17.61
N LEU A 54 -3.37 -3.19 -16.94
CA LEU A 54 -2.28 -2.41 -17.52
C LEU A 54 -1.52 -3.17 -18.62
N ALA A 55 -1.51 -4.50 -18.57
CA ALA A 55 -0.94 -5.35 -19.60
C ALA A 55 -1.82 -5.49 -20.86
N ASP A 56 -3.01 -4.88 -20.90
CA ASP A 56 -3.88 -4.92 -22.07
C ASP A 56 -3.23 -4.21 -23.26
N SER A 57 -3.26 -4.85 -24.44
CA SER A 57 -2.61 -4.33 -25.65
C SER A 57 -3.20 -3.01 -26.14
N SER A 58 -4.45 -2.70 -25.79
CA SER A 58 -5.08 -1.40 -26.07
C SER A 58 -4.40 -0.23 -25.36
N LEU A 59 -3.62 -0.50 -24.30
CA LEU A 59 -2.87 0.50 -23.54
C LEU A 59 -1.38 0.56 -23.94
N SER A 60 -0.95 -0.23 -24.93
CA SER A 60 0.47 -0.40 -25.27
C SER A 60 1.20 0.90 -25.67
N GLU A 61 0.48 1.88 -26.23
CA GLU A 61 1.02 3.22 -26.54
C GLU A 61 0.50 4.30 -25.60
N ALA A 62 -0.36 3.93 -24.64
CA ALA A 62 -0.94 4.87 -23.69
C ALA A 62 0.02 5.17 -22.55
N SER A 63 -0.07 6.38 -22.04
CA SER A 63 0.62 6.82 -20.83
C SER A 63 -0.38 6.86 -19.69
N VAL A 64 -0.20 5.99 -18.70
CA VAL A 64 -1.19 5.75 -17.64
C VAL A 64 -0.56 6.05 -16.29
N GLY A 65 -1.25 6.86 -15.48
CA GLY A 65 -0.86 7.18 -14.11
C GLY A 65 -2.01 6.81 -13.16
N ILE A 66 -1.72 6.00 -12.14
CA ILE A 66 -2.70 5.50 -11.17
C ILE A 66 -2.11 5.56 -9.77
N ALA A 67 -2.85 6.15 -8.84
CA ALA A 67 -2.57 6.06 -7.41
C ALA A 67 -3.84 5.67 -6.67
N ILE A 68 -3.74 4.68 -5.77
CA ILE A 68 -4.86 4.21 -4.94
C ILE A 68 -4.44 4.32 -3.49
N TYR A 69 -5.29 4.97 -2.70
CA TYR A 69 -5.07 5.25 -1.28
C TYR A 69 -6.17 4.62 -0.44
N ASP A 70 -5.80 4.17 0.76
CA ASP A 70 -6.78 3.90 1.82
C ASP A 70 -7.18 5.23 2.47
N ILE A 71 -8.47 5.58 2.40
CA ILE A 71 -9.00 6.84 2.91
C ILE A 71 -8.95 6.96 4.44
N ASN A 72 -8.84 5.84 5.17
CA ASN A 72 -8.84 5.84 6.63
C ASN A 72 -7.43 5.98 7.19
N THR A 73 -6.45 5.38 6.51
CA THR A 73 -5.05 5.34 6.95
C THR A 73 -4.14 6.29 6.16
N ASP A 74 -4.65 6.94 5.11
CA ASP A 74 -3.91 7.80 4.17
C ASP A 74 -2.67 7.08 3.57
N SER A 75 -2.75 5.75 3.47
CA SER A 75 -1.65 4.92 3.00
C SER A 75 -1.83 4.55 1.54
N VAL A 76 -0.75 4.59 0.77
CA VAL A 76 -0.70 4.12 -0.61
C VAL A 76 -0.91 2.60 -0.65
N ILE A 77 -1.93 2.17 -1.39
CA ILE A 77 -2.22 0.76 -1.68
C ILE A 77 -1.56 0.33 -2.99
N PHE A 78 -1.58 1.21 -4.00
CA PHE A 78 -1.03 0.96 -5.32
C PHE A 78 -0.55 2.27 -5.94
N ASP A 79 0.59 2.21 -6.61
CA ASP A 79 1.21 3.32 -7.32
C ASP A 79 1.75 2.83 -8.66
N HIS A 80 1.33 3.50 -9.73
CA HIS A 80 1.82 3.31 -11.08
C HIS A 80 1.98 4.68 -11.74
N GLU A 81 3.22 5.14 -11.89
CA GLU A 81 3.56 6.44 -12.51
C GLU A 81 2.70 7.62 -11.98
N SER A 82 2.37 7.62 -10.68
CA SER A 82 1.44 8.60 -10.10
C SER A 82 1.92 10.06 -10.21
N ASP A 83 3.23 10.27 -10.11
CA ASP A 83 3.88 11.58 -10.23
C ASP A 83 4.02 12.08 -11.67
N ARG A 84 3.57 11.29 -12.66
CA ARG A 84 3.67 11.66 -14.07
C ARG A 84 2.64 12.72 -14.42
N LEU A 85 3.10 13.80 -15.04
CA LEU A 85 2.20 14.83 -15.57
C LEU A 85 1.47 14.31 -16.81
N LEU A 86 0.14 14.20 -16.68
CA LEU A 86 -0.79 13.78 -17.73
C LEU A 86 -1.85 14.84 -17.98
N THR A 87 -2.54 14.76 -19.12
CA THR A 87 -3.67 15.65 -19.42
C THR A 87 -4.91 15.21 -18.63
N PRO A 88 -5.40 15.99 -17.64
CA PRO A 88 -6.44 15.54 -16.71
C PRO A 88 -7.87 15.61 -17.29
N ALA A 89 -8.05 16.18 -18.49
CA ALA A 89 -9.35 16.48 -19.07
C ALA A 89 -10.29 17.16 -18.06
N SER A 90 -11.51 16.64 -17.86
CA SER A 90 -12.46 17.21 -16.88
C SER A 90 -12.09 16.94 -15.42
N ASN A 91 -11.08 16.11 -15.11
CA ASN A 91 -10.64 15.91 -13.73
C ASN A 91 -10.04 17.19 -13.13
N LEU A 92 -9.65 18.16 -13.96
CA LEU A 92 -9.25 19.49 -13.51
C LEU A 92 -10.37 20.21 -12.71
N LYS A 93 -11.64 19.85 -12.93
CA LYS A 93 -12.79 20.41 -12.18
C LYS A 93 -12.69 20.14 -10.68
N LEU A 94 -12.00 19.07 -10.28
CA LEU A 94 -11.77 18.74 -8.86
C LEU A 94 -10.90 19.80 -8.13
N PHE A 95 -10.13 20.61 -8.86
CA PHE A 95 -9.28 21.66 -8.30
C PHE A 95 -9.90 23.07 -8.33
N THR A 96 -11.00 23.24 -9.07
CA THR A 96 -11.61 24.57 -9.33
C THR A 96 -12.96 24.74 -8.63
N THR A 97 -13.25 23.88 -7.64
CA THR A 97 -14.53 23.82 -6.91
C THR A 97 -14.80 25.06 -6.07
#